data_AF-A0A932S7L6-F1
#
_entry.id   AF-A0A932S7L6-F1
#
_cell.length_a   1.000
_cell.length_b   1.000
_cell.length_c   1.000
_cell.angle_alpha   90.00
_cell.angle_beta   90.00
_cell.angle_gamma   90.00
#
_symmetry.space_group_name_H-M   'P 1'
#
loop_
_entity.id
_entity.type
_entity.pdbx_description
1 polymer ?
#
loop_
_entity_poly.entity_id
_entity_poly.type
_entity_poly.pdbx_seq_one_letter_code
_entity_poly.pdbx_strand_id
1 'polypeptide(L)'
;DGLPPRVKDLARTITANIRNPYDRAIAIDTYLRGYTETYNIAAPPLNADAVDYFLFIQKAGNSDYFASAMVVLLRAAGVPARVASGYALGEFDQETSSFNVKLSDAHSWPEVYFPSYGWVIFEPSPSYKPIPRGLPLPLAPNEENASGSSGGGISDEELFDLLNVPPPTTDQFVLPKPDDSVAHLFISILTKIALAIGALIGLLATIYAIVFLIWQSNFLGLSYEAGVYERMTRLGRLAWAGPNPQQTPNEYASALARATQLRHGEVAAVADGYAKARYGKGLSPGDRERVEQSWRKVRSALIKRTFWRMNPVNVVRRGE
;
A
#
# COMPACT_ATOMS: atom_id res chain seq x y z
N ASP A 1 -7.00 23.17 -4.97
CA ASP A 1 -8.21 23.45 -4.16
C ASP A 1 -9.20 24.30 -4.94
N GLY A 2 -10.32 23.73 -5.40
CA GLY A 2 -11.26 24.41 -6.31
C GLY A 2 -12.75 24.08 -6.09
N LEU A 3 -13.12 23.44 -4.98
CA LEU A 3 -14.51 23.07 -4.72
C LEU A 3 -15.37 24.33 -4.40
N PRO A 4 -16.50 24.57 -5.10
CA PRO A 4 -17.35 25.73 -4.88
C PRO A 4 -17.83 25.87 -3.42
N PRO A 5 -17.88 27.10 -2.86
CA PRO A 5 -18.28 27.32 -1.46
C PRO A 5 -19.67 26.77 -1.13
N ARG A 6 -20.65 26.97 -2.02
CA ARG A 6 -22.03 26.51 -1.79
C ARG A 6 -22.16 24.99 -1.66
N VAL A 7 -21.29 24.20 -2.31
CA VAL A 7 -21.25 22.74 -2.12
C VAL A 7 -20.74 22.39 -0.70
N LYS A 8 -19.74 23.12 -0.19
CA LYS A 8 -19.23 22.93 1.17
C LYS A 8 -20.28 23.30 2.21
N ASP A 9 -21.02 24.38 1.96
CA ASP A 9 -22.07 24.84 2.88
C ASP A 9 -23.27 23.90 2.86
N LEU A 10 -23.67 23.37 1.69
CA LEU A 10 -24.68 22.33 1.62
C LEU A 10 -24.30 21.09 2.42
N ALA A 11 -23.05 20.61 2.29
CA ALA A 11 -22.55 19.48 3.07
C ALA A 11 -22.62 19.75 4.59
N ARG A 12 -22.27 20.97 5.03
CA ARG A 12 -22.38 21.39 6.44
C ARG A 12 -23.83 21.45 6.91
N THR A 13 -24.73 21.94 6.08
CA THR A 13 -26.16 22.05 6.40
C THR A 13 -26.81 20.67 6.56
N ILE A 14 -26.59 19.75 5.61
CA ILE A 14 -27.16 18.39 5.67
C ILE A 14 -26.62 17.63 6.89
N THR A 15 -25.35 17.85 7.25
CA THR A 15 -24.68 17.14 8.34
C THR A 15 -24.66 17.91 9.66
N ALA A 16 -25.41 19.00 9.75
CA ALA A 16 -25.45 19.85 10.94
C ALA A 16 -25.91 19.03 12.15
N ASN A 17 -25.20 19.18 13.28
CA ASN A 17 -25.44 18.45 14.54
C ASN A 17 -25.29 16.92 14.48
N ILE A 18 -24.89 16.34 13.35
CA ILE A 18 -24.63 14.90 13.23
C ILE A 18 -23.15 14.65 13.55
N ARG A 19 -22.89 13.92 14.65
CA ARG A 19 -21.52 13.60 15.08
C ARG A 19 -20.96 12.34 14.44
N ASN A 20 -21.80 11.34 14.24
CA ASN A 20 -21.42 10.04 13.70
C ASN A 20 -21.22 10.12 12.17
N PRO A 21 -20.03 9.76 11.63
CA PRO A 21 -19.77 9.76 10.19
C PRO A 21 -20.76 8.90 9.38
N TYR A 22 -21.23 7.80 9.97
CA TYR A 22 -22.20 6.92 9.32
C TYR A 22 -23.56 7.60 9.16
N ASP A 23 -24.04 8.30 10.20
CA ASP A 23 -25.30 9.03 10.14
C ASP A 23 -25.20 10.23 9.19
N ARG A 24 -24.02 10.84 9.05
CA ARG A 24 -23.78 11.85 8.00
C ARG A 24 -23.92 11.26 6.61
N ALA A 25 -23.42 10.05 6.41
CA ALA A 25 -23.54 9.36 5.14
C ALA A 25 -24.99 9.00 4.81
N ILE A 26 -25.76 8.54 5.80
CA ILE A 26 -27.21 8.31 5.67
C ILE A 26 -27.96 9.61 5.33
N ALA A 27 -27.65 10.71 6.01
CA ALA A 27 -28.32 11.99 5.77
C ALA A 27 -28.08 12.50 4.34
N ILE A 28 -26.85 12.40 3.83
CA ILE A 28 -26.51 12.79 2.46
C ILE A 28 -27.15 11.84 1.44
N ASP A 29 -27.11 10.53 1.67
CA ASP A 29 -27.78 9.52 0.83
C ASP A 29 -29.28 9.82 0.69
N THR A 30 -29.95 10.04 1.83
CA THR A 30 -31.38 10.36 1.89
C THR A 30 -31.70 11.67 1.19
N TYR A 31 -30.86 12.70 1.36
CA TYR A 31 -31.03 14.00 0.70
C TYR A 31 -30.97 13.87 -0.83
N LEU A 32 -30.01 13.11 -1.35
CA LEU A 32 -29.84 12.91 -2.79
C LEU A 32 -30.94 12.06 -3.39
N ARG A 33 -31.46 11.06 -2.67
CA ARG A 33 -32.62 10.25 -3.11
C ARG A 33 -33.90 11.06 -3.35
N GLY A 34 -33.96 12.34 -2.93
CA GLY A 34 -35.03 13.27 -3.29
C GLY A 34 -34.92 13.88 -4.70
N TYR A 35 -33.86 13.57 -5.45
CA TYR A 35 -33.62 14.09 -6.80
C TYR A 35 -34.17 13.11 -7.84
N THR A 36 -34.28 13.54 -9.09
CA THR A 36 -34.84 12.71 -10.16
C THR A 36 -33.76 11.91 -10.88
N GLU A 37 -33.96 10.61 -11.05
CA GLU A 37 -33.07 9.82 -11.91
C GLU A 37 -33.51 9.91 -13.38
N THR A 38 -32.57 10.21 -14.26
CA THR A 38 -32.81 10.29 -15.72
C THR A 38 -31.52 10.06 -16.48
N TYR A 39 -31.63 9.42 -17.65
CA TYR A 39 -30.52 9.24 -18.60
C TYR A 39 -30.57 10.28 -19.74
N ASN A 40 -31.64 11.05 -19.84
CA ASN A 40 -31.76 12.15 -20.78
C ASN A 40 -31.24 13.45 -20.13
N ILE A 41 -29.91 13.58 -20.09
CA ILE A 41 -29.23 14.67 -19.37
C ILE A 41 -28.57 15.61 -20.38
N ALA A 42 -28.92 16.89 -20.33
CA ALA A 42 -28.22 17.91 -21.11
C ALA A 42 -26.80 18.10 -20.55
N ALA A 43 -25.83 18.37 -21.43
CA ALA A 43 -24.48 18.69 -20.99
C ALA A 43 -24.49 19.95 -20.10
N PRO A 44 -23.74 19.95 -18.98
CA PRO A 44 -23.62 21.15 -18.16
C PRO A 44 -22.98 22.31 -18.97
N PRO A 45 -23.24 23.57 -18.60
CA PRO A 45 -22.62 24.72 -19.25
C PRO A 45 -21.09 24.61 -19.26
N LEU A 46 -20.47 25.17 -20.30
CA LEU A 46 -19.01 25.19 -20.40
C LEU A 46 -18.40 25.86 -19.16
N ASN A 47 -17.41 25.21 -18.55
CA ASN A 47 -16.72 25.62 -17.32
C ASN A 47 -17.55 25.56 -16.02
N ALA A 48 -18.76 24.98 -16.02
CA ALA A 48 -19.48 24.71 -14.78
C ALA A 48 -18.86 23.51 -14.03
N ASP A 49 -18.80 23.59 -12.71
CA ASP A 49 -18.53 22.41 -11.87
C ASP A 49 -19.73 21.46 -11.95
N ALA A 50 -19.49 20.23 -12.40
CA ALA A 50 -20.57 19.28 -12.69
C ALA A 50 -21.39 18.90 -11.44
N VAL A 51 -20.74 18.79 -10.28
CA VAL A 51 -21.41 18.44 -9.02
C VAL A 51 -22.24 19.61 -8.52
N ASP A 52 -21.68 20.81 -8.58
CA ASP A 52 -22.36 22.05 -8.23
C ASP A 52 -23.58 22.31 -9.14
N TYR A 53 -23.44 22.10 -10.44
CA TYR A 53 -24.55 22.22 -11.40
C TYR A 53 -25.65 21.19 -11.11
N PHE A 54 -25.29 19.93 -10.85
CA PHE A 54 -26.23 18.88 -10.48
C PHE A 54 -27.01 19.20 -9.19
N LEU A 55 -26.30 19.61 -8.13
CA LEU A 55 -26.88 19.86 -6.81
C LEU A 55 -27.86 21.04 -6.78
N PHE A 56 -27.58 22.10 -7.54
CA PHE A 56 -28.32 23.36 -7.39
C PHE A 56 -29.21 23.72 -8.58
N ILE A 57 -28.88 23.25 -9.79
CA ILE A 57 -29.57 23.63 -11.01
C ILE A 57 -30.34 22.45 -11.60
N GLN A 58 -29.63 21.40 -12.01
CA GLN A 58 -30.21 20.29 -12.77
C GLN A 58 -31.15 19.43 -11.91
N LYS A 59 -30.72 19.06 -10.70
CA LYS A 59 -31.40 18.17 -9.76
C LYS A 59 -31.95 16.86 -10.36
N ALA A 60 -31.37 16.44 -11.49
CA ALA A 60 -31.71 15.21 -12.17
C ALA A 60 -30.47 14.65 -12.88
N GLY A 61 -30.24 13.34 -12.80
CA GLY A 61 -29.05 12.72 -13.40
C GLY A 61 -29.05 11.20 -13.39
N ASN A 62 -27.97 10.60 -13.87
CA ASN A 62 -27.73 9.16 -13.79
C ASN A 62 -26.85 8.83 -12.58
N SER A 63 -26.55 7.55 -12.36
CA SER A 63 -25.77 7.06 -11.23
C SER A 63 -24.39 7.74 -11.07
N ASP A 64 -23.74 8.18 -12.15
CA ASP A 64 -22.46 8.91 -12.06
C ASP A 64 -22.62 10.26 -11.34
N TYR A 65 -23.69 11.01 -11.63
CA TYR A 65 -23.98 12.29 -10.96
C TYR A 65 -24.29 12.07 -9.48
N PHE A 66 -25.15 11.10 -9.17
CA PHE A 66 -25.52 10.77 -7.79
C PHE A 66 -24.30 10.31 -6.97
N ALA A 67 -23.51 9.38 -7.53
CA ALA A 67 -22.32 8.85 -6.86
C ALA A 67 -21.27 9.95 -6.64
N SER A 68 -21.01 10.77 -7.65
CA SER A 68 -20.04 11.86 -7.58
C SER A 68 -20.48 12.93 -6.58
N ALA A 69 -21.75 13.34 -6.61
CA ALA A 69 -22.29 14.34 -5.69
C ALA A 69 -22.23 13.86 -4.24
N MET A 70 -22.60 12.60 -3.97
CA MET A 70 -22.50 12.02 -2.65
C MET A 70 -21.07 12.02 -2.14
N VAL A 71 -20.10 11.55 -2.94
CA VAL A 71 -18.69 11.50 -2.54
C VAL A 71 -18.15 12.91 -2.27
N VAL A 72 -18.47 13.89 -3.10
CA VAL A 72 -18.03 15.28 -2.90
C VAL A 72 -18.61 15.87 -1.62
N LEU A 73 -19.92 15.69 -1.36
CA LEU A 73 -20.56 16.16 -0.13
C LEU A 73 -19.96 15.48 1.11
N LEU A 74 -19.71 14.17 1.06
CA LEU A 74 -19.09 13.41 2.15
C LEU A 74 -17.69 13.91 2.48
N ARG A 75 -16.85 14.08 1.46
CA ARG A 75 -15.50 14.62 1.63
C ARG A 75 -15.53 16.04 2.19
N ALA A 76 -16.47 16.87 1.72
CA ALA A 76 -16.68 18.21 2.26
C ALA A 76 -17.10 18.17 3.75
N ALA A 77 -17.89 17.17 4.16
CA ALA A 77 -18.28 16.89 5.54
C ALA A 77 -17.21 16.13 6.37
N GLY A 78 -16.02 15.88 5.80
CA GLY A 78 -14.91 15.22 6.47
C GLY A 78 -15.04 13.69 6.58
N VAL A 79 -15.94 13.08 5.82
CA VAL A 79 -16.11 11.63 5.74
C VAL A 79 -15.34 11.10 4.54
N PRO A 80 -14.34 10.21 4.72
CA PRO A 80 -13.59 9.67 3.58
C PRO A 80 -14.49 8.80 2.71
N ALA A 81 -14.56 9.12 1.42
CA ALA A 81 -15.41 8.42 0.45
C ALA A 81 -14.74 8.37 -0.93
N ARG A 82 -15.14 7.43 -1.79
CA ARG A 82 -14.69 7.32 -3.19
C ARG A 82 -15.83 6.85 -4.08
N VAL A 83 -15.73 7.13 -5.38
CA VAL A 83 -16.62 6.54 -6.39
C VAL A 83 -15.99 5.23 -6.84
N ALA A 84 -16.79 4.18 -6.90
CA ALA A 84 -16.49 2.94 -7.59
C ALA A 84 -17.44 2.80 -8.78
N SER A 85 -16.96 2.14 -9.83
CA SER A 85 -17.74 1.89 -11.05
C SER A 85 -17.54 0.44 -11.48
N GLY A 86 -18.60 -0.14 -12.02
CA GLY A 86 -18.63 -1.53 -12.44
C GLY A 86 -19.99 -1.86 -13.03
N TYR A 87 -20.52 -3.03 -12.68
CA TYR A 87 -21.85 -3.46 -13.10
C TYR A 87 -22.70 -3.76 -11.88
N ALA A 88 -23.96 -3.31 -11.89
CA ALA A 88 -24.95 -3.73 -10.91
C ALA A 88 -25.27 -5.23 -11.07
N LEU A 89 -25.90 -5.83 -10.05
CA LEU A 89 -26.46 -7.16 -10.20
C LEU A 89 -27.53 -7.10 -11.30
N GLY A 90 -27.25 -7.75 -12.42
CA GLY A 90 -28.19 -7.90 -13.53
C GLY A 90 -29.37 -8.82 -13.16
N GLU A 91 -30.07 -9.31 -14.18
CA GLU A 91 -31.26 -10.14 -13.98
C GLU A 91 -30.88 -11.55 -13.55
N PHE A 92 -31.50 -12.08 -12.50
CA PHE A 92 -31.34 -13.48 -12.12
C PHE A 92 -32.13 -14.36 -13.08
N ASP A 93 -31.41 -15.20 -13.81
CA ASP A 93 -31.98 -16.24 -14.66
C ASP A 93 -32.15 -17.52 -13.84
N GLN A 94 -33.41 -17.91 -13.61
CA GLN A 94 -33.75 -19.11 -12.85
C GLN A 94 -33.37 -20.40 -13.58
N GLU A 95 -33.39 -20.42 -14.92
CA GLU A 95 -33.10 -21.61 -15.71
C GLU A 95 -31.63 -21.99 -15.61
N THR A 96 -30.75 -20.99 -15.66
CA THR A 96 -29.30 -21.18 -15.53
C THR A 96 -28.79 -21.03 -14.10
N SER A 97 -29.66 -20.65 -13.15
CA SER A 97 -29.29 -20.30 -11.76
C SER A 97 -28.13 -19.30 -11.70
N SER A 98 -28.13 -18.31 -12.60
CA SER A 98 -27.04 -17.36 -12.78
C SER A 98 -27.54 -15.92 -12.95
N PHE A 99 -26.66 -14.94 -12.73
CA PHE A 99 -26.99 -13.54 -13.01
C PHE A 99 -26.50 -13.16 -14.40
N ASN A 100 -27.41 -12.65 -15.24
CA ASN A 100 -27.10 -12.11 -16.55
C ASN A 100 -26.76 -10.63 -16.44
N VAL A 101 -25.47 -10.29 -16.54
CA VAL A 101 -24.95 -8.93 -16.43
C VAL A 101 -24.63 -8.39 -17.83
N LYS A 102 -25.30 -7.31 -18.22
CA LYS A 102 -25.21 -6.66 -19.53
C LYS A 102 -24.46 -5.33 -19.44
N LEU A 103 -24.04 -4.80 -20.59
CA LEU A 103 -23.42 -3.47 -20.66
C LEU A 103 -24.35 -2.36 -20.12
N SER A 104 -25.66 -2.53 -20.29
CA SER A 104 -26.69 -1.63 -19.74
C SER A 104 -26.72 -1.58 -18.21
N ASP A 105 -26.11 -2.56 -17.54
CA ASP A 105 -26.06 -2.63 -16.08
C ASP A 105 -24.84 -1.89 -15.51
N ALA A 106 -24.09 -1.18 -16.36
CA ALA A 106 -22.99 -0.33 -15.94
C ALA A 106 -23.48 0.68 -14.91
N HIS A 107 -22.82 0.72 -13.75
CA HIS A 107 -23.28 1.49 -12.60
C HIS A 107 -22.12 2.04 -11.79
N SER A 108 -22.34 3.21 -11.20
CA SER A 108 -21.39 3.87 -10.31
C SER A 108 -22.02 4.06 -8.94
N TRP A 109 -21.28 3.73 -7.88
CA TRP A 109 -21.74 3.83 -6.49
C TRP A 109 -20.69 4.48 -5.58
N PRO A 110 -21.10 5.18 -4.51
CA PRO A 110 -20.21 5.61 -3.45
C PRO A 110 -19.77 4.46 -2.56
N GLU A 111 -18.48 4.44 -2.22
CA GLU A 111 -17.95 3.69 -1.10
C GLU A 111 -17.45 4.63 -0.02
N VAL A 112 -17.91 4.41 1.20
CA VAL A 112 -17.63 5.24 2.37
C VAL A 112 -16.77 4.46 3.34
N TYR A 113 -15.65 5.04 3.76
CA TYR A 113 -14.68 4.36 4.58
C TYR A 113 -14.91 4.63 6.08
N PHE A 114 -15.06 3.55 6.86
CA PHE A 114 -15.18 3.57 8.31
C PHE A 114 -14.05 2.75 8.94
N PRO A 115 -13.25 3.30 9.88
CA PRO A 115 -12.04 2.64 10.39
C PRO A 115 -12.24 1.20 10.89
N SER A 116 -13.38 0.89 11.53
CA SER A 116 -13.64 -0.45 12.07
C SER A 116 -14.34 -1.40 11.09
N TYR A 117 -14.82 -0.90 9.95
CA TYR A 117 -15.65 -1.67 9.01
C TYR A 117 -15.09 -1.70 7.56
N GLY A 118 -14.09 -0.87 7.25
CA GLY A 118 -13.55 -0.76 5.91
C GLY A 118 -14.41 0.10 4.98
N TRP A 119 -14.39 -0.22 3.69
CA TRP A 119 -15.20 0.43 2.67
C TRP A 119 -16.60 -0.16 2.66
N VAL A 120 -17.62 0.69 2.82
CA VAL A 120 -19.03 0.31 2.83
C VAL A 120 -19.73 0.97 1.66
N ILE A 121 -20.48 0.19 0.88
CA ILE A 121 -21.21 0.67 -0.29
C ILE A 121 -22.48 1.44 0.14
N PHE A 122 -22.73 2.56 -0.52
CA PHE A 122 -23.98 3.33 -0.43
C PHE A 122 -24.62 3.42 -1.82
N GLU A 123 -25.91 3.76 -1.87
CA GLU A 123 -26.65 3.84 -3.12
C GLU A 123 -27.56 5.08 -3.09
N PRO A 124 -27.07 6.24 -3.55
CA PRO A 124 -27.85 7.48 -3.56
C PRO A 124 -28.85 7.56 -4.72
N SER A 125 -28.81 6.65 -5.71
CA SER A 125 -29.71 6.68 -6.86
C SER A 125 -31.10 6.18 -6.44
N PRO A 126 -32.18 6.94 -6.72
CA PRO A 126 -33.51 6.67 -6.19
C PRO A 126 -34.15 5.41 -6.79
N SER A 127 -33.80 4.99 -8.01
CA SER A 127 -34.39 3.78 -8.62
C SER A 127 -33.87 2.48 -8.01
N TYR A 128 -32.76 2.52 -7.28
CA TYR A 128 -32.21 1.36 -6.59
C TYR A 128 -32.69 1.29 -5.14
N LYS A 129 -33.05 0.07 -4.71
CA LYS A 129 -33.42 -0.18 -3.31
C LYS A 129 -32.22 0.15 -2.40
N PRO A 130 -32.46 0.75 -1.23
CA PRO A 130 -31.41 0.93 -0.23
C PRO A 130 -30.76 -0.41 0.12
N ILE A 131 -29.43 -0.43 0.19
CA ILE A 131 -28.67 -1.64 0.53
C ILE A 131 -28.96 -2.02 1.99
N PRO A 132 -29.50 -3.23 2.27
CA PRO A 132 -29.72 -3.70 3.63
C PRO A 132 -28.38 -3.82 4.36
N ARG A 133 -28.30 -3.29 5.58
CA ARG A 133 -27.04 -3.32 6.37
C ARG A 133 -27.17 -4.27 7.56
N GLY A 134 -26.13 -5.04 7.84
CA GLY A 134 -26.04 -5.93 9.01
C GLY A 134 -26.03 -7.43 8.74
N LEU A 135 -25.77 -7.88 7.51
CA LEU A 135 -25.61 -9.31 7.21
C LEU A 135 -24.16 -9.78 7.42
N PRO A 136 -23.91 -10.94 8.07
CA PRO A 136 -22.56 -11.49 8.22
C PRO A 136 -21.97 -11.90 6.87
N LEU A 137 -20.73 -11.49 6.58
CA LEU A 137 -19.97 -11.97 5.42
C LEU A 137 -19.39 -13.36 5.71
N PRO A 138 -19.52 -14.36 4.80
CA PRO A 138 -18.85 -15.64 4.94
C PRO A 138 -17.33 -15.51 4.84
N LEU A 139 -16.60 -16.09 5.81
CA LEU A 139 -15.14 -16.14 5.85
C LEU A 139 -14.62 -17.01 4.69
N ALA A 140 -13.59 -16.55 3.98
CA ALA A 140 -12.90 -17.35 2.97
C ALA A 140 -12.14 -18.54 3.62
N PRO A 141 -12.08 -19.73 2.99
CA PRO A 141 -11.45 -20.92 3.58
C PRO A 141 -9.92 -20.82 3.62
N ASN A 142 -9.32 -21.35 4.70
CA ASN A 142 -7.87 -21.45 4.90
C ASN A 142 -7.31 -22.69 4.19
N GLU A 143 -6.28 -22.52 3.36
CA GLU A 143 -5.47 -23.61 2.80
C GLU A 143 -4.29 -23.92 3.73
N GLU A 144 -4.56 -24.74 4.76
CA GLU A 144 -3.55 -25.47 5.51
C GLU A 144 -3.51 -26.90 4.98
N ASN A 145 -2.42 -27.29 4.29
CA ASN A 145 -1.82 -28.63 4.36
C ASN A 145 -0.72 -28.80 3.30
N ALA A 146 0.54 -28.58 3.71
CA ALA A 146 1.68 -29.37 3.25
C ALA A 146 2.92 -28.99 4.07
N SER A 147 3.35 -29.87 4.97
CA SER A 147 4.69 -29.83 5.56
C SER A 147 5.11 -31.23 6.02
N GLY A 148 6.37 -31.56 5.71
CA GLY A 148 7.17 -32.68 6.26
C GLY A 148 7.77 -33.57 5.15
N SER A 149 9.06 -33.94 5.12
CA SER A 149 10.12 -33.90 6.13
C SER A 149 11.52 -34.28 5.57
N SER A 150 12.53 -33.43 5.84
CA SER A 150 13.92 -33.65 6.36
C SER A 150 14.88 -34.81 5.94
N GLY A 151 16.17 -34.42 5.73
CA GLY A 151 17.42 -35.11 6.15
C GLY A 151 18.46 -35.26 5.02
N GLY A 152 19.77 -34.96 5.11
CA GLY A 152 20.72 -34.68 6.20
C GLY A 152 22.04 -34.09 5.62
N GLY A 153 22.90 -33.54 6.47
CA GLY A 153 24.14 -32.82 6.08
C GLY A 153 25.41 -33.66 6.15
N ILE A 154 26.45 -33.21 5.42
CA ILE A 154 27.84 -33.68 5.48
C ILE A 154 28.73 -32.49 5.89
N SER A 155 29.73 -32.76 6.73
CA SER A 155 30.59 -31.83 7.45
C SER A 155 31.80 -31.32 6.68
N ASP A 156 32.29 -30.16 7.14
CA ASP A 156 33.45 -29.37 6.69
C ASP A 156 34.82 -30.06 6.92
N GLU A 157 35.04 -31.21 6.30
CA GLU A 157 36.24 -32.04 6.54
C GLU A 157 36.99 -32.48 5.27
N GLU A 158 36.83 -31.77 4.14
CA GLU A 158 37.45 -32.13 2.84
C GLU A 158 38.23 -31.00 2.13
N LEU A 159 38.50 -29.85 2.78
CA LEU A 159 39.21 -28.73 2.13
C LEU A 159 40.63 -28.46 2.65
N PHE A 160 41.18 -29.32 3.52
CA PHE A 160 42.48 -29.08 4.17
C PHE A 160 43.55 -30.16 3.91
N ASP A 161 43.39 -30.95 2.85
CA ASP A 161 44.30 -32.07 2.50
C ASP A 161 45.06 -31.90 1.17
N LEU A 162 45.18 -30.67 0.64
CA LEU A 162 45.99 -30.35 -0.55
C LEU A 162 47.31 -29.61 -0.25
N LEU A 163 47.79 -29.62 1.00
CA LEU A 163 49.07 -29.02 1.37
C LEU A 163 49.98 -30.03 2.05
N ASN A 164 50.45 -31.02 1.31
CA ASN A 164 51.61 -31.80 1.71
C ASN A 164 52.51 -32.08 0.49
N VAL A 165 53.61 -31.33 0.39
CA VAL A 165 54.70 -31.57 -0.57
C VAL A 165 56.03 -31.50 0.22
N PRO A 166 56.93 -32.49 0.07
CA PRO A 166 58.13 -32.66 0.90
C PRO A 166 59.24 -31.64 0.60
N PRO A 167 60.24 -31.48 1.48
CA PRO A 167 61.29 -30.48 1.32
C PRO A 167 62.36 -30.94 0.31
N PRO A 168 62.88 -30.06 -0.56
CA PRO A 168 64.19 -30.25 -1.15
C PRO A 168 65.27 -29.55 -0.32
N THR A 169 66.42 -30.21 -0.34
CA THR A 169 67.68 -29.93 0.31
C THR A 169 68.28 -28.56 -0.01
N THR A 170 68.94 -28.04 1.02
CA THR A 170 69.84 -26.88 1.02
C THR A 170 70.88 -26.93 -0.08
N ASP A 171 70.85 -25.92 -0.96
CA ASP A 171 72.04 -25.41 -1.62
C ASP A 171 72.17 -23.91 -1.35
N GLN A 172 73.40 -23.51 -1.07
CA GLN A 172 73.79 -22.17 -0.62
C GLN A 172 73.38 -21.10 -1.63
N PHE A 173 72.53 -20.17 -1.21
CA PHE A 173 72.27 -18.92 -1.93
C PHE A 173 72.79 -17.74 -1.10
N VAL A 174 73.75 -17.03 -1.67
CA VAL A 174 74.37 -15.82 -1.09
C VAL A 174 73.37 -14.67 -1.21
N LEU A 175 73.12 -13.95 -0.10
CA LEU A 175 72.25 -12.78 -0.07
C LEU A 175 72.83 -11.63 -0.92
N PRO A 176 72.11 -11.12 -1.93
CA PRO A 176 72.42 -9.81 -2.48
C PRO A 176 72.00 -8.74 -1.45
N LYS A 177 72.83 -7.71 -1.30
CA LYS A 177 72.58 -6.52 -0.47
C LYS A 177 71.21 -5.93 -0.84
N PRO A 178 70.37 -5.49 0.12
CA PRO A 178 69.02 -5.01 -0.19
C PRO A 178 69.12 -3.84 -1.16
N ASP A 179 68.60 -4.03 -2.36
CA ASP A 179 68.42 -2.98 -3.33
C ASP A 179 67.17 -2.20 -2.90
N ASP A 180 67.31 -0.90 -2.61
CA ASP A 180 66.22 -0.02 -2.17
C ASP A 180 65.04 -0.01 -3.16
N SER A 181 65.31 -0.43 -4.41
CA SER A 181 64.35 -0.63 -5.49
C SER A 181 63.19 -1.58 -5.16
N VAL A 182 63.41 -2.64 -4.37
CA VAL A 182 62.36 -3.63 -4.06
C VAL A 182 61.43 -3.12 -2.94
N ALA A 183 61.97 -2.41 -1.95
CA ALA A 183 61.20 -1.82 -0.86
C ALA A 183 60.27 -0.70 -1.36
N HIS A 184 60.75 0.16 -2.26
CA HIS A 184 59.92 1.15 -2.94
C HIS A 184 58.79 0.52 -3.77
N LEU A 185 59.03 -0.67 -4.35
CA LEU A 185 58.01 -1.40 -5.10
C LEU A 185 56.85 -1.88 -4.19
N PHE A 186 57.15 -2.48 -3.03
CA PHE A 186 56.14 -2.89 -2.06
C PHE A 186 55.33 -1.72 -1.49
N ILE A 187 56.01 -0.62 -1.13
CA ILE A 187 55.34 0.60 -0.65
C ILE A 187 54.45 1.19 -1.75
N SER A 188 54.88 1.16 -3.02
CA SER A 188 54.07 1.63 -4.15
C SER A 188 52.84 0.76 -4.41
N ILE A 189 52.91 -0.55 -4.17
CA ILE A 189 51.78 -1.47 -4.31
C ILE A 189 50.77 -1.24 -3.18
N LEU A 190 51.24 -1.14 -1.93
CA LEU A 190 50.37 -0.88 -0.76
C LEU A 190 49.64 0.46 -0.86
N THR A 191 50.32 1.52 -1.32
CA THR A 191 49.69 2.84 -1.51
C THR A 191 48.66 2.84 -2.64
N LYS A 192 48.90 2.12 -3.74
CA LYS A 192 47.91 1.92 -4.80
C LYS A 192 46.68 1.13 -4.33
N ILE A 193 46.89 0.09 -3.51
CA ILE A 193 45.78 -0.68 -2.91
C ILE A 193 44.97 0.20 -1.94
N ALA A 194 45.63 0.98 -1.08
CA ALA A 194 44.96 1.89 -0.17
C ALA A 194 44.13 2.96 -0.91
N LEU A 195 44.67 3.54 -1.99
CA LEU A 195 43.93 4.46 -2.87
C LEU A 195 42.76 3.78 -3.57
N ALA A 196 42.93 2.53 -4.04
CA ALA A 196 41.86 1.77 -4.67
C ALA A 196 40.72 1.45 -3.68
N ILE A 197 41.04 1.08 -2.44
CA ILE A 197 40.05 0.85 -1.37
C ILE A 197 39.34 2.16 -1.03
N GLY A 198 40.06 3.27 -0.90
CA GLY A 198 39.47 4.59 -0.67
C GLY A 198 38.52 5.02 -1.80
N ALA A 199 38.92 4.80 -3.05
CA ALA A 199 38.09 5.05 -4.22
C ALA A 199 36.85 4.15 -4.24
N LEU A 200 36.98 2.87 -3.86
CA LEU A 200 35.86 1.93 -3.77
C LEU A 200 34.86 2.34 -2.68
N ILE A 201 35.34 2.75 -1.50
CA ILE A 201 34.49 3.25 -0.42
C ILE A 201 33.77 4.53 -0.86
N GLY A 202 34.49 5.46 -1.52
CA GLY A 202 33.90 6.67 -2.09
C GLY A 202 32.84 6.37 -3.15
N LEU A 203 33.09 5.41 -4.03
CA LEU A 203 32.13 4.95 -5.03
C LEU A 203 30.87 4.36 -4.36
N LEU A 204 31.04 3.47 -3.38
CA LEU A 204 29.93 2.86 -2.65
C LEU A 204 29.12 3.90 -1.88
N ALA A 205 29.77 4.88 -1.24
CA ALA A 205 29.10 5.98 -0.56
C ALA A 205 28.32 6.86 -1.55
N THR A 206 28.86 7.10 -2.74
CA THR A 206 28.20 7.86 -3.81
C THR A 206 26.99 7.10 -4.36
N ILE A 207 27.14 5.81 -4.63
CA ILE A 207 26.03 4.93 -5.06
C ILE A 207 24.94 4.92 -3.98
N TYR A 208 25.31 4.77 -2.71
CA TYR A 208 24.38 4.84 -1.59
C TYR A 208 23.66 6.19 -1.54
N ALA A 209 24.37 7.31 -1.69
CA ALA A 209 23.79 8.65 -1.71
C ALA A 209 22.82 8.83 -2.89
N ILE A 210 23.16 8.37 -4.09
CA ILE A 210 22.28 8.42 -5.27
C ILE A 210 21.02 7.58 -5.03
N VAL A 211 21.17 6.33 -4.54
CA VAL A 211 20.03 5.46 -4.19
C VAL A 211 19.17 6.10 -3.11
N PHE A 212 19.78 6.72 -2.10
CA PHE A 212 19.08 7.42 -1.02
C PHE A 212 18.33 8.65 -1.53
N LEU A 213 18.93 9.45 -2.42
CA LEU A 213 18.28 10.61 -3.03
C LEU A 213 17.14 10.21 -3.96
N ILE A 214 17.30 9.17 -4.78
CA ILE A 214 16.22 8.60 -5.60
C ILE A 214 15.11 8.05 -4.69
N TRP A 215 15.48 7.36 -3.61
CA TRP A 215 14.52 6.83 -2.64
C TRP A 215 13.75 7.96 -1.97
N GLN A 216 14.42 9.02 -1.51
CA GLN A 216 13.79 10.16 -0.84
C GLN A 216 12.98 11.04 -1.80
N SER A 217 13.44 11.20 -3.05
CA SER A 217 12.73 11.97 -4.07
C SER A 217 11.39 11.37 -4.45
N ASN A 218 11.27 10.04 -4.41
CA ASN A 218 9.99 9.34 -4.60
C ASN A 218 8.94 9.67 -3.52
N PHE A 219 9.33 10.31 -2.41
CA PHE A 219 8.40 10.77 -1.38
C PHE A 219 8.16 12.29 -1.41
N LEU A 220 8.83 13.03 -2.28
CA LEU A 220 8.59 14.46 -2.48
C LEU A 220 7.19 14.64 -3.07
N GLY A 221 6.28 15.26 -2.31
CA GLY A 221 4.89 15.55 -2.72
C GLY A 221 3.83 14.65 -2.09
N LEU A 222 4.21 13.60 -1.36
CA LEU A 222 3.26 12.78 -0.59
C LEU A 222 3.02 13.38 0.80
N SER A 223 1.78 13.30 1.29
CA SER A 223 1.52 13.55 2.72
C SER A 223 2.30 12.54 3.56
N TYR A 224 2.63 12.88 4.81
CA TYR A 224 3.45 12.01 5.67
C TYR A 224 2.88 10.58 5.74
N GLU A 225 1.56 10.46 5.78
CA GLU A 225 0.82 9.21 5.92
C GLU A 225 0.85 8.37 4.63
N ALA A 226 0.70 9.01 3.48
CA ALA A 226 0.92 8.35 2.19
C ALA A 226 2.37 7.88 2.05
N GLY A 227 3.33 8.67 2.52
CA GLY A 227 4.73 8.27 2.57
C GLY A 227 5.01 7.12 3.56
N VAL A 228 4.28 7.01 4.66
CA VAL A 228 4.40 5.86 5.58
C VAL A 228 3.85 4.59 4.92
N TYR A 229 2.69 4.66 4.28
CA TYR A 229 2.11 3.52 3.56
C TYR A 229 3.01 3.05 2.40
N GLU A 230 3.56 3.98 1.60
CA GLU A 230 4.52 3.62 0.55
C GLU A 230 5.82 3.00 1.09
N ARG A 231 6.32 3.47 2.24
CA ARG A 231 7.45 2.83 2.91
C ARG A 231 7.09 1.41 3.36
N MET A 232 5.86 1.20 3.85
CA MET A 232 5.35 -0.11 4.23
C MET A 232 5.29 -1.06 3.02
N THR A 233 4.75 -0.64 1.88
CA THR A 233 4.66 -1.48 0.68
C THR A 233 6.03 -1.82 0.10
N ARG A 234 6.98 -0.88 0.10
CA ARG A 234 8.35 -1.11 -0.36
C ARG A 234 9.12 -2.07 0.56
N LEU A 235 9.05 -1.86 1.88
CA LEU A 235 9.64 -2.81 2.84
C LEU A 235 8.95 -4.18 2.80
N GLY A 236 7.63 -4.20 2.58
CA GLY A 236 6.88 -5.44 2.36
C GLY A 236 7.40 -6.21 1.16
N ARG A 237 7.64 -5.54 0.03
CA ARG A 237 8.28 -6.16 -1.16
C ARG A 237 9.65 -6.75 -0.83
N LEU A 238 10.49 -6.01 -0.11
CA LEU A 238 11.80 -6.49 0.37
C LEU A 238 11.69 -7.63 1.39
N ALA A 239 10.56 -7.75 2.09
CA ALA A 239 10.28 -8.84 3.03
C ALA A 239 9.53 -10.01 2.38
N TRP A 240 9.42 -10.05 1.04
CA TRP A 240 8.63 -11.03 0.28
C TRP A 240 7.16 -11.11 0.75
N ALA A 241 6.61 -9.97 1.17
CA ALA A 241 5.22 -9.74 1.55
C ALA A 241 4.74 -8.43 0.90
N GLY A 242 5.00 -8.29 -0.40
CA GLY A 242 4.57 -7.14 -1.20
C GLY A 242 3.07 -7.14 -1.46
N PRO A 243 2.47 -5.97 -1.77
CA PRO A 243 1.06 -5.89 -2.15
C PRO A 243 0.82 -6.45 -3.55
N ASN A 244 -0.31 -7.12 -3.74
CA ASN A 244 -0.81 -7.49 -5.07
C ASN A 244 -1.57 -6.31 -5.70
N PRO A 245 -1.58 -6.16 -7.05
CA PRO A 245 -2.28 -5.07 -7.72
C PRO A 245 -3.78 -4.98 -7.42
N GLN A 246 -4.41 -6.13 -7.14
CA GLN A 246 -5.85 -6.23 -6.88
C GLN A 246 -6.22 -5.94 -5.43
N GLN A 247 -5.23 -5.89 -4.52
CA GLN A 247 -5.51 -5.74 -3.09
C GLN A 247 -5.83 -4.29 -2.73
N THR A 248 -6.88 -4.10 -1.95
CA THR A 248 -7.10 -2.82 -1.26
C THR A 248 -6.03 -2.60 -0.19
N PRO A 249 -5.78 -1.34 0.24
CA PRO A 249 -4.83 -1.08 1.32
C PRO A 249 -5.11 -1.85 2.61
N ASN A 250 -6.38 -2.10 2.94
CA ASN A 250 -6.78 -2.84 4.12
C ASN A 250 -6.63 -4.36 3.94
N GLU A 251 -6.89 -4.89 2.75
CA GLU A 251 -6.57 -6.27 2.41
C GLU A 251 -5.07 -6.51 2.48
N TYR A 252 -4.27 -5.58 1.95
CA TYR A 252 -2.82 -5.65 2.06
C TYR A 252 -2.35 -5.59 3.52
N ALA A 253 -2.89 -4.67 4.33
CA ALA A 253 -2.59 -4.63 5.76
C ALA A 253 -2.95 -5.93 6.48
N SER A 254 -4.08 -6.55 6.10
CA SER A 254 -4.50 -7.86 6.62
C SER A 254 -3.54 -8.97 6.23
N ALA A 255 -3.14 -9.02 4.96
CA ALA A 255 -2.16 -9.98 4.45
C ALA A 255 -0.79 -9.81 5.13
N LEU A 256 -0.36 -8.56 5.31
CA LEU A 256 0.91 -8.22 5.93
C LEU A 256 0.92 -8.54 7.44
N ALA A 257 -0.20 -8.31 8.14
CA ALA A 257 -0.35 -8.71 9.54
C ALA A 257 -0.18 -10.23 9.72
N ARG A 258 -0.81 -11.03 8.84
CA ARG A 258 -0.62 -12.49 8.83
C ARG A 258 0.83 -12.88 8.54
N ALA A 259 1.46 -12.25 7.54
CA ALA A 259 2.83 -12.54 7.17
C ALA A 259 3.84 -12.17 8.28
N THR A 260 3.58 -11.12 9.06
CA THR A 260 4.49 -10.62 10.09
C THR A 260 4.13 -11.07 11.51
N GLN A 261 3.04 -11.82 11.68
CA GLN A 261 2.46 -12.20 12.98
C GLN A 261 2.16 -10.99 13.89
N LEU A 262 1.95 -9.81 13.29
CA LEU A 262 1.53 -8.62 14.03
C LEU A 262 0.01 -8.64 14.24
N ARG A 263 -0.45 -7.93 15.27
CA ARG A 263 -1.89 -7.73 15.48
C ARG A 263 -2.45 -6.95 14.28
N HIS A 264 -3.56 -7.41 13.73
CA HIS A 264 -4.20 -6.77 12.57
C HIS A 264 -4.38 -5.26 12.74
N GLY A 265 -4.87 -4.81 13.91
CA GLY A 265 -5.09 -3.40 14.20
C GLY A 265 -3.82 -2.52 14.17
N GLU A 266 -2.63 -3.10 14.34
CA GLU A 266 -1.38 -2.34 14.26
C GLU A 266 -1.02 -2.00 12.81
N VAL A 267 -1.21 -2.96 11.90
CA VAL A 267 -0.96 -2.76 10.46
C VAL A 267 -2.10 -1.97 9.82
N ALA A 268 -3.35 -2.28 10.21
CA ALA A 268 -4.54 -1.60 9.71
C ALA A 268 -4.48 -0.09 9.97
N ALA A 269 -3.99 0.36 11.13
CA ALA A 269 -3.86 1.79 11.42
C ALA A 269 -3.05 2.57 10.37
N VAL A 270 -2.05 1.95 9.73
CA VAL A 270 -1.28 2.59 8.64
C VAL A 270 -2.12 2.70 7.36
N ALA A 271 -2.86 1.66 7.00
CA ALA A 271 -3.76 1.66 5.86
C ALA A 271 -4.96 2.60 6.06
N ASP A 272 -5.51 2.64 7.28
CA ASP A 272 -6.57 3.56 7.70
C ASP A 272 -6.10 5.02 7.59
N GLY A 273 -4.88 5.29 8.05
CA GLY A 273 -4.25 6.61 7.93
C GLY A 273 -4.09 7.01 6.46
N TYR A 274 -3.61 6.11 5.61
CA TYR A 274 -3.55 6.34 4.17
C TYR A 274 -4.92 6.66 3.56
N ALA A 275 -5.95 5.86 3.87
CA ALA A 275 -7.31 6.08 3.36
C ALA A 275 -7.88 7.44 3.80
N LYS A 276 -7.71 7.82 5.08
CA LYS A 276 -8.11 9.13 5.61
C LYS A 276 -7.36 10.29 4.96
N ALA A 277 -6.05 10.16 4.75
CA ALA A 277 -5.24 11.20 4.08
C ALA A 277 -5.63 11.37 2.62
N ARG A 278 -5.81 10.26 1.90
CA ARG A 278 -6.05 10.26 0.45
C ARG A 278 -7.45 10.69 0.07
N TYR A 279 -8.44 10.32 0.88
CA TYR A 279 -9.86 10.46 0.57
C TYR A 279 -10.62 11.37 1.54
N GLY A 280 -9.98 11.89 2.60
CA GLY A 280 -10.57 12.83 3.56
C GLY A 280 -9.91 14.22 3.52
N LYS A 281 -10.13 15.02 4.57
CA LYS A 281 -9.54 16.37 4.74
C LYS A 281 -8.12 16.36 5.35
N GLY A 282 -7.48 15.20 5.42
CA GLY A 282 -6.24 14.98 6.17
C GLY A 282 -6.47 14.35 7.55
N LEU A 283 -5.40 14.00 8.26
CA LEU A 283 -5.48 13.35 9.57
C LEU A 283 -5.54 14.36 10.71
N SER A 284 -6.26 13.97 11.77
CA SER A 284 -6.15 14.62 13.07
C SER A 284 -4.76 14.36 13.69
N PRO A 285 -4.25 15.24 14.58
CA PRO A 285 -2.97 15.02 15.26
C PRO A 285 -2.89 13.66 16.00
N GLY A 286 -3.97 13.25 16.66
CA GLY A 286 -4.04 11.96 17.35
C GLY A 286 -4.04 10.76 16.40
N ASP A 287 -4.70 10.86 15.24
CA ASP A 287 -4.62 9.81 14.22
C ASP A 287 -3.19 9.70 13.65
N ARG A 288 -2.48 10.83 13.47
CA ARG A 288 -1.11 10.85 12.98
C ARG A 288 -0.14 10.17 13.95
N GLU A 289 -0.30 10.43 15.25
CA GLU A 289 0.50 9.76 16.28
C GLU A 289 0.27 8.24 16.28
N ARG A 290 -0.99 7.80 16.15
CA ARG A 290 -1.33 6.37 16.02
C ARG A 290 -0.65 5.73 14.81
N VAL A 291 -0.67 6.39 13.65
CA VAL A 291 0.00 5.91 12.43
C VAL A 291 1.51 5.77 12.66
N GLU A 292 2.14 6.75 13.33
CA GLU A 292 3.58 6.72 13.60
C GLU A 292 3.96 5.58 14.56
N GLN A 293 3.22 5.40 15.65
CA GLN A 293 3.45 4.32 16.61
C GLN A 293 3.30 2.95 15.95
N SER A 294 2.23 2.76 15.16
CA SER A 294 2.02 1.56 14.36
C SER A 294 3.15 1.31 13.36
N TRP A 295 3.60 2.36 12.67
CA TRP A 295 4.68 2.24 11.69
C TRP A 295 6.00 1.77 12.32
N ARG A 296 6.36 2.25 13.52
CA ARG A 296 7.57 1.80 14.22
C ARG A 296 7.56 0.30 14.45
N LYS A 297 6.41 -0.25 14.87
CA LYS A 297 6.23 -1.70 15.08
C LYS A 297 6.32 -2.47 13.76
N VAL A 298 5.55 -2.07 12.76
CA VAL A 298 5.53 -2.69 11.42
C VAL A 298 6.91 -2.69 10.79
N ARG A 299 7.61 -1.55 10.81
CA ARG A 299 8.98 -1.42 10.29
C ARG A 299 9.93 -2.41 10.96
N SER A 300 9.89 -2.51 12.29
CA SER A 300 10.78 -3.42 13.02
C SER A 300 10.51 -4.89 12.67
N ALA A 301 9.24 -5.28 12.50
CA ALA A 301 8.87 -6.64 12.12
C ALA A 301 9.27 -6.97 10.67
N LEU A 302 9.10 -6.03 9.74
CA LEU A 302 9.52 -6.19 8.35
C LEU A 302 11.03 -6.32 8.23
N ILE A 303 11.79 -5.47 8.94
CA ILE A 303 13.26 -5.55 8.95
C ILE A 303 13.71 -6.91 9.50
N LYS A 304 13.18 -7.33 10.65
CA LYS A 304 13.48 -8.65 11.25
C LYS A 304 13.15 -9.78 10.27
N ARG A 305 12.01 -9.71 9.58
CA ARG A 305 11.60 -10.70 8.58
C ARG A 305 12.52 -10.71 7.36
N THR A 306 12.92 -9.55 6.85
CA THR A 306 13.86 -9.45 5.73
C THR A 306 15.20 -10.10 6.08
N PHE A 307 15.78 -9.77 7.25
CA PHE A 307 17.03 -10.40 7.70
C PHE A 307 16.87 -11.90 7.95
N TRP A 308 15.76 -12.33 8.58
CA TRP A 308 15.48 -13.76 8.79
C TRP A 308 15.35 -14.51 7.46
N ARG A 309 14.71 -13.92 6.44
CA ARG A 309 14.53 -14.51 5.11
C ARG A 309 15.77 -14.48 4.23
N MET A 310 16.68 -13.52 4.43
CA MET A 310 17.96 -13.45 3.74
C MET A 310 19.02 -14.38 4.35
N ASN A 311 18.79 -14.87 5.57
CA ASN A 311 19.69 -15.81 6.22
C ASN A 311 19.68 -17.15 5.45
N PRO A 312 20.80 -17.62 4.89
CA PRO A 312 20.85 -18.75 3.95
C PRO A 312 20.25 -20.05 4.50
N VAL A 313 20.31 -20.26 5.83
CA VAL A 313 19.67 -21.39 6.53
C VAL A 313 18.14 -21.44 6.32
N ASN A 314 17.49 -20.29 6.09
CA ASN A 314 16.03 -20.18 5.92
C ASN A 314 15.59 -20.04 4.45
N VAL A 315 16.54 -19.95 3.51
CA VAL A 315 16.26 -19.95 2.07
C VAL A 315 16.07 -21.38 1.56
N VAL A 316 16.83 -22.34 2.10
CA VAL A 316 16.78 -23.76 1.73
C VAL A 316 15.45 -24.43 2.14
N ARG A 317 14.86 -24.07 3.29
CA ARG A 317 13.53 -24.53 3.73
C ARG A 317 12.34 -24.13 2.82
N ARG A 318 12.60 -23.43 1.72
CA ARG A 318 11.58 -22.84 0.83
C ARG A 318 11.59 -23.39 -0.59
N GLY A 319 12.52 -24.30 -0.89
CA GLY A 319 12.62 -25.00 -2.18
C GLY A 319 12.01 -26.41 -2.18
N GLU A 320 11.41 -26.84 -1.07
CA GLU A 320 10.56 -28.04 -0.96
C GLU A 320 9.10 -27.65 -0.87
#